data_AF-A0A8T5SRW3-F1
#
_entry.id   AF-A0A8T5SRW3-F1
#
_cell.length_a   1.000
_cell.length_b   1.000
_cell.length_c   1.000
_cell.angle_alpha   90.00
_cell.angle_beta   90.00
_cell.angle_gamma   90.00
#
_symmetry.space_group_name_H-M   'P 1'
#
loop_
_entity.id
_entity.type
_entity.pdbx_description
1 polymer ?
#
loop_
_entity_poly.entity_id
_entity_poly.type
_entity_poly.pdbx_seq_one_letter_code
_entity_poly.pdbx_strand_id
1 'polypeptide(L)'
;MTEGPVGTGSFFKYQILIFLVVFVWAFMGFDVAQFQLLTLYETPNNWISWAVFLLVSIIPAITAVTWRMKTNVDFIEPEWDFREREVSLSEYGKMMKQYRSEYRNFLSTIDYGLILLAFILSVTAVTHPFLLMRTNIFLIAATPVIFGFLVLIYGLVCSSIIFKFIPNEATLQFPFVSEKSLRPSIKVMEAIPGISWTGVTVMLGEAFGYYTVRDATPVSRIEGIESVAKIKGKMDESHHVSKLVSTLILDNSDTPKVIVESSGEITPKQITGMVYKTLLAYIEAKGADEILDEVLEEVTHFLKRYDDEENPQSS
;
A
#
# COMPACT_ATOMS: atom_id res chain seq x y z
N MET A 1 3.94 -12.14 -33.99
CA MET A 1 4.18 -12.11 -32.54
C MET A 1 4.80 -10.76 -32.25
N THR A 2 3.98 -9.75 -31.96
CA THR A 2 4.47 -8.45 -31.50
C THR A 2 5.01 -8.66 -30.10
N GLU A 3 6.31 -8.43 -29.92
CA GLU A 3 6.94 -8.45 -28.60
C GLU A 3 6.12 -7.56 -27.66
N GLY A 4 5.69 -8.11 -26.52
CA GLY A 4 4.94 -7.33 -25.54
C GLY A 4 5.80 -6.19 -24.97
N PRO A 5 5.19 -5.19 -24.30
CA PRO A 5 5.90 -4.01 -23.76
C PRO A 5 6.93 -4.36 -22.68
N VAL A 6 7.01 -5.62 -22.24
CA VAL A 6 7.92 -6.08 -21.20
C VAL A 6 8.88 -7.14 -21.75
N GLY A 7 10.16 -6.77 -21.85
CA GLY A 7 11.27 -7.70 -22.05
C GLY A 7 11.77 -8.21 -20.70
N THR A 8 11.42 -9.44 -20.31
CA THR A 8 12.04 -10.06 -19.12
C THR A 8 13.22 -10.95 -19.51
N GLY A 9 14.42 -10.55 -19.09
CA GLY A 9 15.57 -11.46 -19.08
C GLY A 9 15.34 -12.61 -18.09
N SER A 10 16.08 -13.71 -18.26
CA SER A 10 16.00 -14.86 -17.36
C SER A 10 16.46 -14.52 -15.93
N PHE A 11 15.52 -14.38 -14.98
CA PHE A 11 15.81 -14.14 -13.56
C PHE A 11 16.54 -15.29 -12.85
N PHE A 12 16.50 -16.50 -13.42
CA PHE A 12 17.08 -17.70 -12.82
C PHE A 12 18.57 -17.56 -12.48
N LYS A 13 19.35 -16.89 -13.34
CA LYS A 13 20.79 -16.65 -13.11
C LYS A 13 21.04 -15.83 -11.85
N TYR A 14 20.23 -14.82 -11.61
CA TYR A 14 20.32 -13.96 -10.43
C TYR A 14 19.84 -14.67 -9.17
N GLN A 15 18.81 -15.52 -9.27
CA GLN A 15 18.35 -16.32 -8.14
C GLN A 15 19.44 -17.30 -7.66
N ILE A 16 20.15 -17.96 -8.60
CA ILE A 16 21.32 -18.78 -8.26
C ILE A 16 22.40 -17.92 -7.59
N LEU A 17 22.70 -16.75 -8.13
CA LEU A 17 23.72 -15.87 -7.57
C LEU A 17 23.37 -15.40 -6.15
N ILE A 18 22.11 -15.01 -5.90
CA ILE A 18 21.62 -14.65 -4.55
C ILE A 18 21.77 -15.85 -3.62
N PHE A 19 21.36 -17.04 -4.05
CA PHE A 19 21.49 -18.25 -3.25
C PHE A 19 22.95 -18.52 -2.87
N LEU A 20 23.88 -18.42 -3.83
CA LEU A 20 25.31 -18.60 -3.59
C LEU A 20 25.87 -17.55 -2.63
N VAL A 21 25.49 -16.28 -2.76
CA VAL A 21 25.89 -15.21 -1.83
C VAL A 21 25.39 -15.53 -0.42
N VAL A 22 24.11 -15.87 -0.26
CA VAL A 22 23.54 -16.21 1.05
C VAL A 22 24.21 -17.44 1.65
N PHE A 23 24.50 -18.45 0.82
CA PHE A 23 25.16 -19.67 1.25
C PHE A 23 26.59 -19.40 1.74
N VAL A 24 27.38 -18.62 1.02
CA VAL A 24 28.74 -18.23 1.46
C VAL A 24 28.70 -17.51 2.80
N TRP A 25 27.76 -16.59 3.02
CA TRP A 25 27.61 -15.91 4.31
C TRP A 25 27.18 -16.86 5.43
N ALA A 26 26.36 -17.86 5.14
CA ALA A 26 25.99 -18.90 6.11
C ALA A 26 27.21 -19.73 6.54
N PHE A 27 28.11 -20.08 5.62
CA PHE A 27 29.39 -20.72 5.94
C PHE A 27 30.31 -19.82 6.77
N MET A 28 30.45 -18.55 6.40
CA MET A 28 31.19 -17.59 7.22
C MET A 28 30.58 -17.46 8.62
N GLY A 29 29.25 -17.49 8.72
CA GLY A 29 28.55 -17.45 10.00
C GLY A 29 28.87 -18.67 10.85
N PHE A 30 28.83 -19.86 10.26
CA PHE A 30 29.23 -21.10 10.91
C PHE A 30 30.67 -21.02 11.43
N ASP A 31 31.64 -20.61 10.60
CA ASP A 31 33.05 -20.49 11.00
C ASP A 31 33.24 -19.48 12.14
N VAL A 32 32.65 -18.28 12.01
CA VAL A 32 32.69 -17.25 13.07
C VAL A 32 32.12 -17.78 14.38
N ALA A 33 31.01 -18.50 14.32
CA ALA A 33 30.42 -19.12 15.51
C ALA A 33 31.33 -20.20 16.12
N GLN A 34 32.01 -21.01 15.33
CA GLN A 34 32.97 -21.99 15.87
C GLN A 34 34.07 -21.32 16.71
N PHE A 35 34.61 -20.17 16.27
CA PHE A 35 35.68 -19.49 16.99
C PHE A 35 35.18 -18.63 18.15
N GLN A 36 34.17 -17.80 17.92
CA GLN A 36 33.72 -16.79 18.89
C GLN A 36 32.89 -17.37 20.03
N LEU A 37 32.26 -18.54 19.84
CA LEU A 37 31.51 -19.17 20.92
C LEU A 37 32.41 -19.77 22.02
N LEU A 38 33.66 -20.09 21.70
CA LEU A 38 34.63 -20.60 22.70
C LEU A 38 34.91 -19.57 23.80
N THR A 39 34.91 -18.28 23.45
CA THR A 39 35.20 -17.17 24.36
C THR A 39 33.94 -16.41 24.80
N LEU A 40 32.75 -17.00 24.58
CA LEU A 40 31.46 -16.33 24.82
C LEU A 40 31.30 -15.87 26.29
N TYR A 41 31.78 -16.66 27.25
CA TYR A 41 31.67 -16.34 28.68
C TYR A 41 32.66 -15.26 29.13
N GLU A 42 33.80 -15.15 28.46
CA GLU A 42 34.85 -14.18 28.81
C GLU A 42 34.58 -12.83 28.14
N THR A 43 34.19 -12.86 26.86
CA THR A 43 34.01 -11.66 26.04
C THR A 43 32.71 -11.71 25.22
N PRO A 44 31.52 -11.64 25.86
CA PRO A 44 30.23 -11.75 25.17
C PRO A 44 30.01 -10.65 24.12
N ASN A 45 30.61 -9.47 24.32
CA ASN A 45 30.53 -8.36 23.38
C ASN A 45 31.19 -8.69 22.03
N ASN A 46 32.28 -9.47 22.03
CA ASN A 46 32.95 -9.86 20.79
C ASN A 46 32.01 -10.71 19.91
N TRP A 47 31.29 -11.66 20.50
CA TRP A 47 30.27 -12.44 19.80
C TRP A 47 29.20 -11.53 19.18
N ILE A 48 28.61 -10.63 19.98
CA ILE A 48 27.56 -9.73 19.52
C ILE A 48 28.06 -8.87 18.35
N SER A 49 29.25 -8.28 18.47
CA SER A 49 29.84 -7.45 17.42
C SER A 49 30.06 -8.23 16.12
N TRP A 50 30.64 -9.44 16.18
CA TRP A 50 30.86 -10.27 15.00
C TRP A 50 29.56 -10.76 14.36
N ALA A 51 28.58 -11.17 15.18
CA ALA A 51 27.28 -11.61 14.69
C ALA A 51 26.54 -10.47 13.97
N VAL A 52 26.49 -9.29 14.58
CA VAL A 52 25.86 -8.10 13.97
C VAL A 52 26.60 -7.67 12.70
N PHE A 53 27.94 -7.63 12.73
CA PHE A 53 28.74 -7.32 11.55
C PHE A 53 28.43 -8.25 10.39
N LEU A 54 28.35 -9.55 10.66
CA LEU A 54 28.06 -10.56 9.64
C LEU A 54 26.65 -10.38 9.04
N LEU A 55 25.63 -10.16 9.89
CA LEU A 55 24.26 -9.91 9.45
C LEU A 55 24.13 -8.62 8.64
N VAL A 56 24.81 -7.53 9.04
CA VAL A 56 24.75 -6.26 8.30
C VAL A 56 25.53 -6.33 6.98
N SER A 57 26.68 -7.01 6.96
CA SER A 57 27.55 -7.11 5.79
C SER A 57 26.93 -7.84 4.59
N ILE A 58 25.94 -8.70 4.81
CA ILE A 58 25.25 -9.42 3.72
C ILE A 58 24.32 -8.49 2.91
N ILE A 59 23.79 -7.45 3.56
CA ILE A 59 22.82 -6.52 2.97
C ILE A 59 23.35 -5.85 1.70
N PRO A 60 24.54 -5.22 1.67
CA PRO A 60 25.05 -4.60 0.44
C PRO A 60 25.29 -5.62 -0.68
N ALA A 61 25.78 -6.82 -0.37
CA ALA A 61 26.01 -7.87 -1.37
C ALA A 61 24.71 -8.33 -2.03
N ILE A 62 23.68 -8.63 -1.22
CA ILE A 62 22.35 -8.99 -1.73
C ILE A 62 21.72 -7.82 -2.48
N THR A 63 21.88 -6.59 -1.99
CA THR A 63 21.36 -5.38 -2.63
C THR A 63 21.93 -5.22 -4.03
N ALA A 64 23.25 -5.36 -4.20
CA ALA A 64 23.90 -5.24 -5.51
C ALA A 64 23.34 -6.26 -6.52
N VAL A 65 23.24 -7.53 -6.13
CA VAL A 65 22.72 -8.59 -7.02
C VAL A 65 21.24 -8.38 -7.32
N THR A 66 20.44 -8.05 -6.32
CA THR A 66 18.99 -7.86 -6.46
C THR A 66 18.66 -6.61 -7.27
N TRP A 67 19.42 -5.54 -7.10
CA TRP A 67 19.33 -4.33 -7.91
C TRP A 67 19.60 -4.64 -9.38
N ARG A 68 20.67 -5.39 -9.67
CA ARG A 68 20.97 -5.80 -11.05
C ARG A 68 19.90 -6.72 -11.64
N MET A 69 19.33 -7.62 -10.82
CA MET A 69 18.21 -8.46 -11.24
C MET A 69 16.97 -7.64 -11.61
N LYS A 70 16.63 -6.62 -10.80
CA LYS A 70 15.40 -5.83 -10.98
C LYS A 70 15.51 -4.77 -12.09
N THR A 71 16.71 -4.26 -12.34
CA THR A 71 17.01 -3.32 -13.44
C THR A 71 17.20 -4.00 -14.80
N ASN A 72 17.26 -5.32 -14.87
CA ASN A 72 17.32 -6.07 -16.13
C ASN A 72 15.92 -6.33 -16.74
N VAL A 73 14.93 -5.53 -16.38
CA VAL A 73 13.58 -5.56 -16.95
C VAL A 73 13.50 -4.39 -17.89
N ASP A 74 13.52 -4.67 -19.19
CA ASP A 74 13.35 -3.64 -20.21
C ASP A 74 11.86 -3.37 -20.36
N PHE A 75 11.46 -2.11 -20.15
CA PHE A 75 10.07 -1.70 -20.23
C PHE A 75 9.90 -0.62 -21.29
N ILE A 76 9.08 -0.90 -22.29
CA ILE A 76 8.67 0.07 -23.31
C ILE A 76 7.29 0.55 -22.90
N GLU A 77 7.14 1.85 -22.64
CA GLU A 77 5.87 2.44 -22.25
C GLU A 77 4.81 2.23 -23.34
N PRO A 78 3.72 1.51 -23.03
CA PRO A 78 2.65 1.31 -24.00
C PRO A 78 1.68 2.50 -23.98
N GLU A 79 0.98 2.69 -25.09
CA GLU A 79 -0.20 3.56 -25.13
C GLU A 79 -1.36 2.84 -24.42
N TRP A 80 -1.79 3.41 -23.29
CA TRP A 80 -2.86 2.85 -22.45
C TRP A 80 -4.24 3.30 -22.95
N ASP A 81 -5.16 2.35 -23.17
CA ASP A 81 -6.59 2.67 -23.33
C ASP A 81 -7.22 2.84 -21.94
N PHE A 82 -7.38 4.09 -21.50
CA PHE A 82 -7.90 4.41 -20.17
C PHE A 82 -9.42 4.50 -20.15
N ARG A 83 -10.03 3.86 -19.15
CA ARG A 83 -11.46 3.93 -18.87
C ARG A 83 -11.69 4.23 -17.39
N GLU A 84 -12.51 5.23 -17.12
CA GLU A 84 -12.96 5.54 -15.76
C GLU A 84 -13.99 4.49 -15.33
N ARG A 85 -13.80 3.90 -14.15
CA ARG A 85 -14.73 2.94 -13.56
C ARG A 85 -14.94 3.23 -12.09
N GLU A 86 -16.20 3.19 -11.67
CA GLU A 86 -16.58 3.22 -10.26
C GLU A 86 -16.79 1.79 -9.77
N VAL A 87 -16.14 1.45 -8.66
CA VAL A 87 -16.18 0.12 -8.06
C VAL A 87 -16.44 0.24 -6.57
N SER A 88 -17.10 -0.77 -5.98
CA SER A 88 -17.24 -0.82 -4.52
C SER A 88 -15.87 -0.98 -3.85
N LEU A 89 -15.73 -0.54 -2.59
CA LEU A 89 -14.48 -0.72 -1.85
C LEU A 89 -14.05 -2.20 -1.76
N SER A 90 -15.02 -3.11 -1.63
CA SER A 90 -14.76 -4.56 -1.56
C SER A 90 -14.27 -5.13 -2.90
N GLU A 91 -14.80 -4.64 -4.01
CA GLU A 91 -14.36 -5.01 -5.36
C GLU A 91 -12.96 -4.46 -5.63
N TYR A 92 -12.72 -3.20 -5.28
CA TYR A 92 -11.39 -2.60 -5.36
C TYR A 92 -10.35 -3.41 -4.58
N GLY A 93 -10.66 -3.84 -3.35
CA GLY A 93 -9.77 -4.69 -2.55
C GLY A 93 -9.42 -6.02 -3.24
N LYS A 94 -10.40 -6.66 -3.89
CA LYS A 94 -10.18 -7.89 -4.69
C LYS A 94 -9.30 -7.61 -5.92
N MET A 95 -9.61 -6.54 -6.67
CA MET A 95 -8.84 -6.11 -7.84
C MET A 95 -7.39 -5.82 -7.47
N MET A 96 -7.13 -5.07 -6.40
CA MET A 96 -5.78 -4.73 -5.97
C MET A 96 -5.01 -5.95 -5.43
N LYS A 97 -5.69 -6.94 -4.86
CA LYS A 97 -5.07 -8.21 -4.46
C LYS A 97 -4.62 -9.02 -5.67
N GLN A 98 -5.46 -9.12 -6.70
CA GLN A 98 -5.12 -9.78 -7.96
C GLN A 98 -3.98 -9.04 -8.67
N TYR A 99 -4.11 -7.71 -8.79
CA TYR A 99 -3.09 -6.85 -9.36
C TYR A 99 -1.72 -7.01 -8.67
N ARG A 100 -1.70 -7.03 -7.33
CA ARG A 100 -0.45 -7.29 -6.58
C ARG A 100 0.16 -8.66 -6.87
N SER A 101 -0.66 -9.68 -7.12
CA SER A 101 -0.21 -11.04 -7.42
C SER A 101 0.40 -11.12 -8.82
N GLU A 102 -0.28 -10.56 -9.82
CA GLU A 102 0.13 -10.62 -11.22
C GLU A 102 1.35 -9.74 -11.50
N TYR A 103 1.39 -8.54 -10.92
CA TYR A 103 2.42 -7.54 -11.18
C TYR A 103 3.50 -7.50 -10.09
N ARG A 104 3.66 -8.57 -9.29
CA ARG A 104 4.60 -8.62 -8.15
C ARG A 104 6.03 -8.17 -8.50
N ASN A 105 6.48 -8.41 -9.73
CA ASN A 105 7.83 -8.07 -10.19
C ASN A 105 7.99 -6.59 -10.60
N PHE A 106 6.89 -5.89 -10.91
CA PHE A 106 6.90 -4.48 -11.31
C PHE A 106 6.65 -3.54 -10.14
N LEU A 107 5.90 -4.00 -9.14
CA LEU A 107 5.55 -3.18 -7.99
C LEU A 107 6.75 -3.00 -7.05
N SER A 108 6.90 -1.77 -6.54
CA SER A 108 7.67 -1.50 -5.33
C SER A 108 6.71 -1.42 -4.15
N THR A 109 6.88 -2.30 -3.16
CA THR A 109 6.03 -2.31 -1.96
C THR A 109 6.85 -2.58 -0.72
N ILE A 110 6.52 -1.88 0.37
CA ILE A 110 7.11 -2.14 1.69
C ILE A 110 6.30 -3.25 2.36
N ASP A 111 6.94 -4.38 2.63
CA ASP A 111 6.34 -5.51 3.34
C ASP A 111 6.80 -5.52 4.80
N TYR A 112 6.04 -4.80 5.65
CA TYR A 112 6.33 -4.69 7.09
C TYR A 112 6.39 -6.06 7.79
N GLY A 113 5.67 -7.07 7.30
CA GLY A 113 5.71 -8.42 7.86
C GLY A 113 7.07 -9.09 7.64
N LEU A 114 7.66 -8.94 6.45
CA LEU A 114 9.01 -9.43 6.18
C LEU A 114 10.08 -8.64 6.94
N ILE A 115 9.93 -7.33 7.08
CA ILE A 115 10.84 -6.49 7.87
C ILE A 115 10.84 -6.95 9.34
N LEU A 116 9.65 -7.17 9.92
CA LEU A 116 9.51 -7.69 11.27
C LEU A 116 10.13 -9.08 11.40
N LEU A 117 9.92 -9.97 10.42
CA LEU A 117 10.54 -11.29 10.41
C LEU A 117 12.08 -11.21 10.37
N ALA A 118 12.65 -10.35 9.53
CA ALA A 118 14.10 -10.13 9.49
C ALA A 118 14.64 -9.60 10.82
N PHE A 119 13.91 -8.68 11.46
CA PHE A 119 14.25 -8.18 12.78
C PHE A 119 14.24 -9.31 13.84
N ILE A 120 13.18 -10.11 13.90
CA ILE A 120 13.09 -11.25 14.82
C ILE A 120 14.24 -12.24 14.56
N LEU A 121 14.49 -12.62 13.31
CA LEU A 121 15.60 -13.51 12.94
C LEU A 121 16.95 -12.94 13.36
N SER A 122 17.18 -11.64 13.22
CA SER A 122 18.44 -11.02 13.65
C SER A 122 18.63 -11.08 15.16
N VAL A 123 17.58 -10.78 15.94
CA VAL A 123 17.61 -10.87 17.41
C VAL A 123 17.81 -12.32 17.84
N THR A 124 17.09 -13.26 17.23
CA THR A 124 17.27 -14.70 17.49
C THR A 124 18.68 -15.15 17.16
N ALA A 125 19.24 -14.81 16.00
CA ALA A 125 20.60 -15.20 15.61
C ALA A 125 21.67 -14.73 16.62
N VAL A 126 21.53 -13.49 17.13
CA VAL A 126 22.49 -12.93 18.10
C VAL A 126 22.30 -13.54 19.50
N THR A 127 21.06 -13.73 19.96
CA THR A 127 20.76 -14.11 21.34
C THR A 127 20.71 -15.62 21.57
N HIS A 128 20.36 -16.41 20.55
CA HIS A 128 20.11 -17.84 20.71
C HIS A 128 21.34 -18.65 21.19
N PRO A 129 22.58 -18.35 20.76
CA PRO A 129 23.74 -19.06 21.28
C PRO A 129 23.94 -18.95 22.80
N PHE A 130 23.58 -17.82 23.41
CA PHE A 130 23.62 -17.68 24.87
C PHE A 130 22.67 -18.64 25.58
N LEU A 131 21.52 -18.93 24.96
CA LEU A 131 20.54 -19.88 25.49
C LEU A 131 21.05 -21.32 25.31
N LEU A 132 21.57 -21.66 24.13
CA LEU A 132 22.05 -23.01 23.82
C LEU A 132 23.26 -23.41 24.66
N MET A 133 24.15 -22.47 24.98
CA MET A 133 25.32 -22.72 25.82
C MET A 133 25.00 -23.18 27.25
N ARG A 134 23.74 -22.99 27.70
CA ARG A 134 23.27 -23.45 29.02
C ARG A 134 22.61 -24.82 29.01
N THR A 135 22.62 -25.51 27.88
CA THR A 135 21.87 -26.76 27.68
C THR A 135 22.78 -27.99 27.65
N ASN A 136 22.50 -28.97 26.79
CA ASN A 136 23.26 -30.22 26.65
C ASN A 136 24.41 -30.05 25.65
N ILE A 137 25.48 -30.84 25.81
CA ILE A 137 26.68 -30.80 24.97
C ILE A 137 26.39 -30.96 23.46
N PHE A 138 25.36 -31.74 23.10
CA PHE A 138 24.93 -31.88 21.72
C PHE A 138 24.41 -30.57 21.11
N LEU A 139 23.63 -29.79 21.88
CA LEU A 139 23.10 -28.51 21.43
C LEU A 139 24.20 -27.44 21.37
N ILE A 140 25.15 -27.49 22.31
CA ILE A 140 26.36 -26.65 22.28
C ILE A 140 27.15 -26.92 20.99
N ALA A 141 27.43 -28.19 20.69
CA ALA A 141 28.14 -28.58 19.47
C ALA A 141 27.39 -28.22 18.18
N ALA A 142 26.05 -28.24 18.21
CA ALA A 142 25.21 -27.84 17.08
C ALA A 142 25.05 -26.31 16.92
N THR A 143 25.47 -25.51 17.91
CA THR A 143 25.21 -24.06 17.90
C THR A 143 25.79 -23.33 16.67
N PRO A 144 27.02 -23.63 16.19
CA PRO A 144 27.52 -23.03 14.95
C PRO A 144 26.66 -23.35 13.73
N VAL A 145 26.15 -24.58 13.62
CA VAL A 145 25.27 -25.01 12.53
C VAL A 145 23.94 -24.24 12.58
N ILE A 146 23.35 -24.14 13.77
CA ILE A 146 22.10 -23.39 13.99
C ILE A 146 22.28 -21.92 13.63
N PHE A 147 23.41 -21.30 14.02
CA PHE A 147 23.70 -19.92 13.67
C PHE A 147 23.87 -19.73 12.15
N GLY A 148 24.66 -20.56 11.48
CA GLY A 148 24.80 -20.53 10.02
C GLY A 148 23.46 -20.68 9.30
N PHE A 149 22.57 -21.56 9.79
CA PHE A 149 21.22 -21.72 9.26
C PHE A 149 20.34 -20.48 9.48
N LEU A 150 20.41 -19.83 10.64
CA LEU A 150 19.70 -18.57 10.89
C LEU A 150 20.19 -17.45 9.97
N VAL A 151 21.49 -17.36 9.72
CA VAL A 151 22.09 -16.42 8.74
C VAL A 151 21.56 -16.70 7.33
N LEU A 152 21.45 -17.97 6.94
CA LEU A 152 20.89 -18.38 5.66
C LEU A 152 19.43 -17.90 5.51
N ILE A 153 18.57 -18.17 6.49
CA ILE A 153 17.17 -17.73 6.46
C ILE A 153 17.10 -16.20 6.44
N TYR A 154 17.88 -15.53 7.29
CA TYR A 154 17.95 -14.08 7.33
C TYR A 154 18.31 -13.49 5.95
N GLY A 155 19.35 -14.03 5.29
CA GLY A 155 19.74 -13.62 3.94
C GLY A 155 18.62 -13.75 2.91
N LEU A 156 17.88 -14.87 2.92
CA LEU A 156 16.73 -15.08 2.01
C LEU A 156 15.56 -14.13 2.28
N VAL A 157 15.31 -13.80 3.55
CA VAL A 157 14.28 -12.81 3.92
C VAL A 157 14.72 -11.41 3.47
N CYS A 158 15.97 -11.04 3.72
CA CYS A 158 16.55 -9.78 3.27
C CYS A 158 16.51 -9.64 1.75
N SER A 159 16.86 -10.69 0.97
CA SER A 159 16.74 -10.64 -0.49
C SER A 159 15.31 -10.43 -0.95
N SER A 160 14.34 -11.03 -0.25
CA SER A 160 12.92 -10.84 -0.54
C SER A 160 12.44 -9.41 -0.24
N ILE A 161 12.91 -8.81 0.87
CA ILE A 161 12.60 -7.41 1.23
C ILE A 161 13.19 -6.47 0.17
N ILE A 162 14.48 -6.61 -0.11
CA ILE A 162 15.23 -5.78 -1.06
C ILE A 162 14.58 -5.86 -2.45
N PHE A 163 14.20 -7.06 -2.90
CA PHE A 163 13.54 -7.24 -4.19
C PHE A 163 12.20 -6.50 -4.28
N LYS A 164 11.40 -6.51 -3.20
CA LYS A 164 10.14 -5.77 -3.14
C LYS A 164 10.33 -4.26 -3.01
N PHE A 165 11.43 -3.83 -2.40
CA PHE A 165 11.71 -2.41 -2.13
C PHE A 165 12.27 -1.66 -3.34
N ILE A 166 13.18 -2.27 -4.10
CA ILE A 166 13.84 -1.61 -5.25
C ILE A 166 12.80 -1.31 -6.35
N PRO A 167 12.66 -0.07 -6.85
CA PRO A 167 11.84 0.21 -8.02
C PRO A 167 12.54 -0.22 -9.32
N ASN A 168 11.79 -0.43 -10.39
CA ASN A 168 12.28 -0.56 -11.76
C ASN A 168 11.60 0.44 -12.69
N GLU A 169 11.98 0.44 -13.96
CA GLU A 169 11.44 1.35 -14.99
C GLU A 169 9.91 1.24 -15.13
N ALA A 170 9.39 0.01 -15.01
CA ALA A 170 7.96 -0.24 -15.04
C ALA A 170 7.22 0.25 -13.78
N THR A 171 7.87 0.40 -12.62
CA THR A 171 7.21 0.71 -11.35
C THR A 171 6.35 1.97 -11.42
N LEU A 172 6.79 2.99 -12.16
CA LEU A 172 6.03 4.23 -12.33
C LEU A 172 4.71 4.03 -13.09
N GLN A 173 4.68 3.01 -13.96
CA GLN A 173 3.55 2.72 -14.83
C GLN A 173 2.52 1.82 -14.16
N PHE A 174 2.91 1.16 -13.06
CA PHE A 174 2.07 0.30 -12.25
C PHE A 174 1.95 0.85 -10.81
N PRO A 175 1.27 1.99 -10.60
CA PRO A 175 1.07 2.52 -9.25
C PRO A 175 0.22 1.56 -8.40
N PHE A 176 0.40 1.64 -7.08
CA PHE A 176 -0.32 0.80 -6.13
C PHE A 176 -0.84 1.64 -4.95
N VAL A 177 -2.16 1.83 -4.89
CA VAL A 177 -2.83 2.49 -3.76
C VAL A 177 -3.53 1.44 -2.92
N SER A 178 -3.17 1.36 -1.63
CA SER A 178 -3.73 0.35 -0.74
C SER A 178 -5.21 0.62 -0.42
N GLU A 179 -6.05 -0.43 -0.37
CA GLU A 179 -7.43 -0.30 0.10
C GLU A 179 -7.53 0.31 1.51
N LYS A 180 -6.52 0.06 2.35
CA LYS A 180 -6.45 0.54 3.74
C LYS A 180 -6.38 2.07 3.83
N SER A 181 -5.76 2.76 2.86
CA SER A 181 -5.70 4.22 2.87
C SER A 181 -7.01 4.88 2.45
N LEU A 182 -7.81 4.20 1.60
CA LEU A 182 -9.11 4.71 1.14
C LEU A 182 -10.27 4.42 2.11
N ARG A 183 -10.16 3.33 2.88
CA ARG A 183 -11.23 2.84 3.76
C ARG A 183 -11.77 3.88 4.75
N PRO A 184 -10.95 4.68 5.47
CA PRO A 184 -11.48 5.64 6.44
C PRO A 184 -12.40 6.67 5.79
N SER A 185 -11.99 7.26 4.67
CA SER A 185 -12.78 8.27 3.97
C SER A 185 -14.09 7.72 3.41
N ILE A 186 -14.06 6.51 2.84
CA ILE A 186 -15.26 5.85 2.32
C ILE A 186 -16.24 5.53 3.46
N LYS A 187 -15.75 5.03 4.60
CA LYS A 187 -16.60 4.78 5.77
C LYS A 187 -17.25 6.05 6.31
N VAL A 188 -16.54 7.17 6.29
CA VAL A 188 -17.11 8.46 6.69
C VAL A 188 -18.20 8.88 5.71
N MET A 189 -17.95 8.78 4.40
CA MET A 189 -18.95 9.07 3.36
C MET A 189 -20.18 8.16 3.44
N GLU A 190 -20.00 6.87 3.73
CA GLU A 190 -21.09 5.88 3.80
C GLU A 190 -22.09 6.18 4.93
N ALA A 191 -21.65 6.91 5.97
CA ALA A 191 -22.48 7.26 7.12
C ALA A 191 -23.23 8.60 6.96
N ILE A 192 -23.10 9.30 5.83
CA ILE A 192 -23.68 10.63 5.62
C ILE A 192 -25.09 10.52 5.04
N PRO A 193 -26.09 11.23 5.59
CA PRO A 193 -27.43 11.27 5.01
C PRO A 193 -27.43 11.89 3.61
N GLY A 194 -28.31 11.39 2.74
CA GLY A 194 -28.38 11.78 1.34
C GLY A 194 -27.24 11.26 0.45
N ILE A 195 -26.44 10.31 0.92
CA ILE A 195 -25.49 9.55 0.09
C ILE A 195 -26.08 8.17 -0.20
N SER A 196 -26.42 7.89 -1.45
CA SER A 196 -27.01 6.60 -1.85
C SER A 196 -25.96 5.52 -2.15
N TRP A 197 -24.74 5.90 -2.52
CA TRP A 197 -23.67 4.95 -2.80
C TRP A 197 -22.28 5.53 -2.54
N THR A 198 -21.36 4.67 -2.08
CA THR A 198 -19.94 5.00 -1.91
C THR A 198 -19.02 3.94 -2.50
N GLY A 199 -17.86 4.37 -2.96
CA GLY A 199 -16.86 3.47 -3.53
C GLY A 199 -15.57 4.16 -3.92
N VAL A 200 -14.92 3.61 -4.93
CA VAL A 200 -13.65 4.11 -5.48
C VAL A 200 -13.83 4.34 -6.97
N THR A 201 -13.50 5.54 -7.44
CA THR A 201 -13.28 5.81 -8.85
C THR A 201 -11.84 5.43 -9.17
N VAL A 202 -11.65 4.64 -10.22
CA VAL A 202 -10.34 4.24 -10.74
C VAL A 202 -10.26 4.47 -12.23
N MET A 203 -9.05 4.79 -12.71
CA MET A 203 -8.72 4.79 -14.14
C MET A 203 -8.05 3.47 -14.48
N LEU A 204 -8.76 2.62 -15.23
CA LEU A 204 -8.25 1.34 -15.70
C LEU A 204 -7.63 1.54 -17.08
N GLY A 205 -6.32 1.37 -17.18
CA GLY A 205 -5.61 1.38 -18.46
C GLY A 205 -5.34 -0.04 -18.91
N GLU A 206 -5.65 -0.38 -20.16
CA GLU A 206 -5.35 -1.69 -20.75
C GLU A 206 -4.42 -1.53 -21.95
N ALA A 207 -3.39 -2.37 -22.05
CA ALA A 207 -2.48 -2.41 -23.20
C ALA A 207 -1.76 -3.77 -23.30
N PHE A 208 -1.75 -4.37 -24.49
CA PHE A 208 -1.04 -5.63 -24.79
C PHE A 208 -1.30 -6.78 -23.80
N GLY A 209 -2.52 -6.87 -23.25
CA GLY A 209 -2.90 -7.88 -22.25
C GLY A 209 -2.46 -7.58 -20.82
N TYR A 210 -1.80 -6.44 -20.59
CA TYR A 210 -1.55 -5.88 -19.28
C TYR A 210 -2.60 -4.84 -18.93
N TYR A 211 -2.80 -4.62 -17.63
CA TYR A 211 -3.64 -3.55 -17.12
C TYR A 211 -2.96 -2.79 -15.99
N THR A 212 -3.24 -1.50 -15.88
CA THR A 212 -2.82 -0.61 -14.79
C THR A 212 -4.06 -0.03 -14.10
N VAL A 213 -3.97 0.19 -12.79
CA VAL A 213 -5.00 0.86 -12.00
C VAL A 213 -4.43 2.19 -11.51
N ARG A 214 -4.95 3.31 -12.02
CA ARG A 214 -4.48 4.67 -11.69
C ARG A 214 -5.58 5.50 -11.03
N ASP A 215 -5.16 6.59 -10.41
CA ASP A 215 -6.03 7.65 -9.89
C ASP A 215 -7.18 7.14 -9.01
N ALA A 216 -6.86 6.17 -8.15
CA ALA A 216 -7.80 5.61 -7.20
C ALA A 216 -8.22 6.69 -6.18
N THR A 217 -9.47 7.13 -6.27
CA THR A 217 -10.03 8.21 -5.45
C THR A 217 -11.34 7.75 -4.82
N PRO A 218 -11.61 8.08 -3.54
CA PRO A 218 -12.90 7.77 -2.96
C PRO A 218 -13.97 8.64 -3.62
N VAL A 219 -15.13 8.05 -3.86
CA VAL A 219 -16.27 8.72 -4.49
C VAL A 219 -17.55 8.35 -3.77
N SER A 220 -18.48 9.30 -3.72
CA SER A 220 -19.85 9.05 -3.31
C SER A 220 -20.84 9.68 -4.29
N ARG A 221 -22.01 9.05 -4.41
CA ARG A 221 -23.16 9.54 -5.18
C ARG A 221 -24.20 10.10 -4.21
N ILE A 222 -24.85 11.18 -4.62
CA ILE A 222 -25.90 11.83 -3.84
C ILE A 222 -27.24 11.21 -4.23
N GLU A 223 -28.04 10.89 -3.22
CA GLU A 223 -29.36 10.26 -3.38
C GLU A 223 -30.31 11.14 -4.20
N GLY A 224 -31.04 10.52 -5.13
CA GLY A 224 -31.99 11.18 -6.04
C GLY A 224 -31.33 11.84 -7.25
N ILE A 225 -30.02 12.08 -7.22
CA ILE A 225 -29.25 12.71 -8.31
C ILE A 225 -27.95 11.98 -8.62
N GLU A 226 -27.96 10.65 -8.53
CA GLU A 226 -26.77 9.80 -8.65
C GLU A 226 -26.06 9.94 -9.99
N SER A 227 -26.82 10.13 -11.07
CA SER A 227 -26.29 10.23 -12.43
C SER A 227 -25.52 11.52 -12.67
N VAL A 228 -25.87 12.59 -11.96
CA VAL A 228 -25.41 13.95 -12.24
C VAL A 228 -24.51 14.53 -11.15
N ALA A 229 -24.63 14.05 -9.91
CA ALA A 229 -23.87 14.57 -8.77
C ALA A 229 -22.97 13.52 -8.13
N LYS A 230 -21.75 13.96 -7.79
CA LYS A 230 -20.80 13.13 -7.04
C LYS A 230 -19.86 13.97 -6.20
N ILE A 231 -19.48 13.42 -5.04
CA ILE A 231 -18.42 13.96 -4.19
C ILE A 231 -17.19 13.09 -4.38
N LYS A 232 -16.09 13.68 -4.85
CA LYS A 232 -14.82 13.00 -5.11
C LYS A 232 -13.75 13.47 -4.13
N GLY A 233 -12.96 12.53 -3.61
CA GLY A 233 -11.75 12.86 -2.86
C GLY A 233 -10.56 13.14 -3.78
N LYS A 234 -9.83 14.22 -3.52
CA LYS A 234 -8.51 14.48 -4.10
C LYS A 234 -7.44 13.92 -3.17
N MET A 235 -6.57 13.09 -3.73
CA MET A 235 -5.44 12.50 -3.02
C MET A 235 -4.24 13.45 -3.05
N ASP A 236 -3.49 13.50 -1.95
CA ASP A 236 -2.17 14.12 -1.93
C ASP A 236 -1.08 13.17 -2.47
N GLU A 237 0.17 13.65 -2.51
CA GLU A 237 1.34 12.86 -2.91
C GLU A 237 1.58 11.63 -2.01
N SER A 238 1.08 11.66 -0.78
CA SER A 238 1.16 10.55 0.18
C SER A 238 0.00 9.56 0.05
N HIS A 239 -0.86 9.72 -0.96
CA HIS A 239 -2.07 8.93 -1.16
C HIS A 239 -3.04 8.97 0.04
N HIS A 240 -3.13 10.11 0.72
CA HIS A 240 -4.19 10.41 1.67
C HIS A 240 -5.18 11.40 1.03
N VAL A 241 -6.44 11.32 1.43
CA VAL A 241 -7.47 12.22 0.93
C VAL A 241 -7.29 13.58 1.59
N SER A 242 -6.87 14.57 0.82
CA SER A 242 -6.55 15.92 1.32
C SER A 242 -7.71 16.91 1.17
N LYS A 243 -8.55 16.71 0.15
CA LYS A 243 -9.70 17.57 -0.15
C LYS A 243 -10.85 16.74 -0.69
N LEU A 244 -12.07 17.23 -0.52
CA LEU A 244 -13.25 16.72 -1.21
C LEU A 244 -13.78 17.77 -2.18
N VAL A 245 -14.28 17.32 -3.32
CA VAL A 245 -14.87 18.18 -4.34
C VAL A 245 -16.22 17.63 -4.69
N SER A 246 -17.26 18.44 -4.52
CA SER A 246 -18.59 18.13 -5.05
C SER A 246 -18.71 18.67 -6.47
N THR A 247 -19.12 17.79 -7.38
CA THR A 247 -19.30 18.10 -8.80
C THR A 247 -20.72 17.78 -9.22
N LEU A 248 -21.29 18.64 -10.07
CA LEU A 248 -22.62 18.52 -10.64
C LEU A 248 -22.55 18.68 -12.17
N ILE A 249 -23.11 17.73 -12.91
CA ILE A 249 -23.23 17.76 -14.37
C ILE A 249 -24.68 18.12 -14.69
N LEU A 250 -24.91 19.20 -15.44
CA LEU A 250 -26.24 19.61 -15.87
C LEU A 250 -26.37 19.33 -17.37
N ASP A 251 -27.56 18.97 -17.85
CA ASP A 251 -27.85 18.51 -19.23
C ASP A 251 -27.29 19.38 -20.38
N ASN A 252 -26.95 20.65 -20.11
CA ASN A 252 -26.40 21.58 -21.10
C ASN A 252 -24.87 21.69 -21.08
N SER A 253 -24.17 20.89 -20.28
CA SER A 253 -22.71 20.94 -20.12
C SER A 253 -22.11 19.55 -19.99
N ASP A 254 -21.23 19.19 -20.92
CA ASP A 254 -20.36 18.01 -20.80
C ASP A 254 -19.30 18.18 -19.70
N THR A 255 -19.13 19.40 -19.18
CA THR A 255 -18.16 19.70 -18.13
C THR A 255 -18.82 19.70 -16.74
N PRO A 256 -18.29 18.94 -15.76
CA PRO A 256 -18.78 18.98 -14.39
C PRO A 256 -18.53 20.36 -13.75
N LYS A 257 -19.58 20.99 -13.23
CA LYS A 257 -19.47 22.22 -12.43
C LYS A 257 -19.06 21.87 -11.01
N VAL A 258 -17.96 22.45 -10.53
CA VAL A 258 -17.56 22.33 -9.12
C VAL A 258 -18.50 23.21 -8.29
N ILE A 259 -19.22 22.61 -7.34
CA ILE A 259 -20.18 23.33 -6.49
C ILE A 259 -19.51 23.77 -5.19
N VAL A 260 -18.76 22.86 -4.56
CA VAL A 260 -18.02 23.10 -3.32
C VAL A 260 -16.71 22.33 -3.34
N GLU A 261 -15.65 22.96 -2.85
CA GLU A 261 -14.39 22.30 -2.51
C GLU A 261 -14.14 22.46 -1.01
N SER A 262 -13.85 21.35 -0.32
CA SER A 262 -13.46 21.39 1.08
C SER A 262 -11.97 21.64 1.23
N SER A 263 -11.62 22.36 2.29
CA SER A 263 -10.23 22.55 2.73
C SER A 263 -10.12 22.10 4.18
N GLY A 264 -9.24 21.14 4.47
CA GLY A 264 -8.95 20.68 5.82
C GLY A 264 -9.36 19.23 6.09
N GLU A 265 -9.46 18.88 7.37
CA GLU A 265 -9.82 17.54 7.81
C GLU A 265 -11.24 17.15 7.37
N ILE A 266 -11.38 15.93 6.86
CA ILE A 266 -12.65 15.39 6.38
C ILE A 266 -13.53 15.05 7.58
N THR A 267 -14.53 15.88 7.87
CA THR A 267 -15.50 15.65 8.93
C THR A 267 -16.90 15.35 8.36
N PRO A 268 -17.73 14.56 9.07
CA PRO A 268 -19.11 14.30 8.64
C PRO A 268 -19.89 15.58 8.34
N LYS A 269 -19.83 16.58 9.24
CA LYS A 269 -20.45 17.90 9.07
C LYS A 269 -20.09 18.57 7.74
N GLN A 270 -18.82 18.51 7.35
CA GLN A 270 -18.38 19.08 6.07
C GLN A 270 -18.97 18.34 4.87
N ILE A 271 -18.96 17.00 4.88
CA ILE A 271 -19.52 16.20 3.77
C ILE A 271 -21.02 16.45 3.67
N THR A 272 -21.76 16.43 4.80
CA THR A 272 -23.20 16.75 4.82
C THR A 272 -23.46 18.16 4.29
N GLY A 273 -22.64 19.15 4.66
CA GLY A 273 -22.73 20.50 4.12
C GLY A 273 -22.47 20.58 2.61
N MET A 274 -21.62 19.72 2.07
CA MET A 274 -21.41 19.59 0.61
C MET A 274 -22.62 18.96 -0.08
N VAL A 275 -23.21 17.90 0.51
CA VAL A 275 -24.45 17.28 0.02
C VAL A 275 -25.57 18.33 -0.04
N TYR A 276 -25.81 19.03 1.06
CA TYR A 276 -26.80 20.10 1.17
C TYR A 276 -26.66 21.16 0.07
N LYS A 277 -25.45 21.71 -0.09
CA LYS A 277 -25.18 22.75 -1.10
C LYS A 277 -25.35 22.23 -2.53
N THR A 278 -25.08 20.94 -2.77
CA THR A 278 -25.21 20.32 -4.09
C THR A 278 -26.67 20.07 -4.43
N LEU A 279 -27.47 19.60 -3.47
CA LEU A 279 -28.92 19.44 -3.62
C LEU A 279 -29.59 20.77 -3.92
N LEU A 280 -29.29 21.82 -3.15
CA LEU A 280 -29.83 23.17 -3.41
C LEU A 280 -29.47 23.68 -4.81
N ALA A 281 -28.21 23.51 -5.23
CA ALA A 281 -27.77 23.93 -6.57
C ALA A 281 -28.49 23.16 -7.70
N TYR A 282 -28.81 21.88 -7.47
CA TYR A 282 -29.60 21.09 -8.42
C TYR A 282 -31.07 21.53 -8.45
N ILE A 283 -31.69 21.70 -7.30
CA ILE A 283 -33.09 22.13 -7.15
C ILE A 283 -33.30 23.51 -7.78
N GLU A 284 -32.36 24.45 -7.60
CA GLU A 284 -32.41 25.77 -8.24
C GLU A 284 -32.34 25.67 -9.78
N ALA A 285 -31.60 24.69 -10.30
CA ALA A 285 -31.41 24.52 -11.74
C ALA A 285 -32.52 23.70 -12.43
N LYS A 286 -33.13 22.74 -11.73
CA LYS A 286 -34.04 21.74 -12.33
C LYS A 286 -35.42 21.66 -11.68
N GLY A 287 -35.62 22.31 -10.53
CA GLY A 287 -36.81 22.16 -9.69
C GLY A 287 -36.64 21.06 -8.64
N ALA A 288 -37.47 21.11 -7.61
CA ALA A 288 -37.54 20.09 -6.56
C ALA A 288 -38.46 18.94 -7.00
N ASP A 289 -38.15 17.74 -6.49
CA ASP A 289 -39.06 16.59 -6.48
C ASP A 289 -39.24 16.09 -5.04
N GLU A 290 -40.23 15.22 -4.83
CA GLU A 290 -40.59 14.71 -3.49
C GLU A 290 -39.43 13.96 -2.81
N ILE A 291 -38.61 13.24 -3.59
CA ILE A 291 -37.45 12.49 -3.07
C ILE A 291 -36.37 13.45 -2.59
N LEU A 292 -36.09 14.50 -3.37
CA LEU A 292 -35.10 15.50 -3.03
C LEU A 292 -35.50 16.33 -1.81
N ASP A 293 -36.79 16.61 -1.64
CA ASP A 293 -37.29 17.30 -0.45
C ASP A 293 -37.10 16.46 0.81
N GLU A 294 -37.39 15.14 0.77
CA GLU A 294 -37.15 14.21 1.87
C GLU A 294 -35.66 14.10 2.23
N VAL A 295 -34.81 13.91 1.22
CA VAL A 295 -33.34 13.84 1.40
C VAL A 295 -32.81 15.16 1.97
N LEU A 296 -33.30 16.30 1.47
CA LEU A 296 -32.89 17.62 1.94
C LEU A 296 -33.31 17.86 3.40
N GLU A 297 -34.49 17.40 3.81
CA GLU A 297 -34.95 17.47 5.19
C GLU A 297 -34.05 16.65 6.12
N GLU A 298 -33.71 15.41 5.74
CA GLU A 298 -32.81 14.54 6.52
C GLU A 298 -31.42 15.18 6.70
N VAL A 299 -30.85 15.67 5.60
CA VAL A 299 -29.54 16.35 5.57
C VAL A 299 -29.58 17.61 6.46
N THR A 300 -30.67 18.37 6.41
CA THR A 300 -30.85 19.59 7.22
C THR A 300 -30.95 19.26 8.72
N HIS A 301 -31.73 18.22 9.06
CA HIS A 301 -31.87 17.77 10.44
C HIS A 301 -30.52 17.30 11.02
N PHE A 302 -29.72 16.58 10.22
CA PHE A 302 -28.39 16.15 10.62
C PHE A 302 -27.45 17.33 10.86
N LEU A 303 -27.43 18.33 9.99
CA LEU A 303 -26.61 19.54 10.18
C LEU A 303 -27.00 20.30 11.45
N LYS A 304 -28.31 20.45 11.70
CA LYS A 304 -28.82 21.12 12.91
C LYS A 304 -28.34 20.43 14.18
N ARG A 305 -28.34 19.09 14.22
CA ARG A 305 -27.84 18.32 15.37
C ARG A 305 -26.37 18.62 15.68
N TYR A 306 -25.53 18.79 14.66
CA TYR A 306 -24.13 19.17 14.86
C TYR A 306 -23.96 20.59 15.40
N ASP A 307 -24.81 21.52 14.97
CA ASP A 307 -24.78 22.91 15.46
C ASP A 307 -25.24 23.00 16.92
N ASP A 308 -26.22 22.18 17.32
CA ASP A 308 -26.69 22.06 18.71
C ASP A 308 -25.62 21.45 19.64
N GLU A 309 -24.86 20.45 19.14
CA GLU A 309 -23.77 19.82 19.90
C GLU A 309 -22.54 20.75 20.07
N GLU A 310 -22.25 21.61 19.09
CA GLU A 310 -21.17 22.60 19.17
C GLU A 310 -21.51 23.80 20.07
N ASN A 311 -22.80 24.14 20.23
CA ASN A 311 -23.28 25.26 21.04
C ASN A 311 -24.26 24.83 22.16
N PRO A 312 -23.80 24.08 23.19
CA PRO A 312 -24.68 23.63 24.27
C PRO A 312 -25.21 24.75 25.19
N GLN A 313 -24.81 26.01 24.97
CA GLN A 313 -25.22 27.17 25.77
C GLN A 313 -26.32 28.02 25.11
N SER A 314 -26.79 27.68 23.91
CA SER A 314 -27.85 28.42 23.20
C SER A 314 -29.26 27.81 23.34
N SER A 315 -29.42 26.78 24.16
CA SER A 315 -30.70 26.09 24.44
C SER A 315 -31.21 26.34 25.85
#